data_AF-J9DCW4-F1
#
_entry.id   AF-J9DCW4-F1
#
_cell.length_a   1.000
_cell.length_b   1.000
_cell.length_c   1.000
_cell.angle_alpha   90.00
_cell.angle_beta   90.00
_cell.angle_gamma   90.00
#
_symmetry.space_group_name_H-M   'P 1'
#
loop_
_entity.id
_entity.type
_entity.pdbx_description
1 polymer ?
#
loop_
_entity_poly.entity_id
_entity_poly.type
_entity_poly.pdbx_seq_one_letter_code
_entity_poly.pdbx_strand_id
1 'polypeptide(L)'
;MSEDLEYYSVIRSIRSIESSDVCILMLDATRGIESQDLNIFSLVQKNQKGLVVVVNKWDLVEDKSVKVQKTFEEAIRFRLAPFVDFPIIFASALTKQRILKVLEEARNVYENRTMRIPTARLNEEMLPLIEAFPPPSSKGKYIKIKYITQLPNTQVPSFVYFANLPQYVKEPYRRFLENKMREKWNLTGTPINIYIRQK
;
A
#
# COMPACT_ATOMS: atom_id res chain seq x y z
N MET A 1 2.13 -35.52 -8.52
CA MET A 1 1.14 -35.04 -9.51
C MET A 1 0.39 -33.79 -9.06
N SER A 2 -0.20 -33.73 -7.86
CA SER A 2 -0.79 -32.48 -7.34
C SER A 2 0.27 -31.45 -6.91
N GLU A 3 1.31 -31.90 -6.22
CA GLU A 3 2.42 -31.05 -5.74
C GLU A 3 3.17 -30.33 -6.87
N ASP A 4 3.42 -31.00 -7.99
CA ASP A 4 4.10 -30.40 -9.15
C ASP A 4 3.27 -29.27 -9.76
N LEU A 5 1.95 -29.47 -9.86
CA LEU A 5 1.02 -28.52 -10.48
C LEU A 5 0.84 -27.26 -9.61
N GLU A 6 0.79 -27.44 -8.28
CA GLU A 6 0.81 -26.34 -7.31
C GLU A 6 2.12 -25.56 -7.38
N TYR A 7 3.27 -26.25 -7.44
CA TYR A 7 4.58 -25.62 -7.55
C TYR A 7 4.71 -24.73 -8.80
N TYR A 8 4.32 -25.24 -9.98
CA TYR A 8 4.33 -24.44 -11.22
C TYR A 8 3.35 -23.27 -11.17
N SER A 9 2.21 -23.44 -10.52
CA SER A 9 1.22 -22.36 -10.34
C SER A 9 1.75 -21.22 -9.46
N VAL A 10 2.53 -21.55 -8.43
CA VAL A 10 3.22 -20.56 -7.58
C VAL A 10 4.30 -19.80 -8.37
N ILE A 11 5.15 -20.50 -9.12
CA ILE A 11 6.19 -19.85 -9.94
C ILE A 11 5.57 -18.88 -10.96
N ARG A 12 4.48 -19.31 -11.61
CA ARG A 12 3.77 -18.47 -12.57
C ARG A 12 3.22 -17.21 -11.90
N SER A 13 2.63 -17.35 -10.71
CA SER A 13 2.13 -16.21 -9.93
C SER A 13 3.25 -15.24 -9.55
N ILE A 14 4.43 -15.74 -9.14
CA ILE A 14 5.58 -14.90 -8.81
C ILE A 14 6.01 -14.07 -10.03
N ARG A 15 6.19 -14.70 -11.20
CA ARG A 15 6.57 -14.00 -12.43
C ARG A 15 5.53 -12.95 -12.86
N SER A 16 4.25 -13.25 -12.70
CA SER A 16 3.17 -12.30 -12.97
C SER A 16 3.21 -11.10 -12.03
N ILE A 17 3.51 -11.31 -10.74
CA ILE A 17 3.67 -10.22 -9.77
C ILE A 17 4.89 -9.36 -10.12
N GLU A 18 6.01 -9.98 -10.46
CA GLU A 18 7.24 -9.25 -10.81
C GLU A 18 7.05 -8.35 -12.03
N SER A 19 6.26 -8.79 -13.01
CA SER A 19 6.00 -8.07 -14.27
C SER A 19 4.80 -7.11 -14.24
N SER A 20 4.02 -7.08 -13.17
CA SER A 20 2.86 -6.18 -13.06
C SER A 20 3.21 -4.84 -12.40
N ASP A 21 2.37 -3.82 -12.58
CA ASP A 21 2.40 -2.59 -11.79
C ASP A 21 1.40 -2.64 -10.62
N VAL A 22 0.24 -3.25 -10.87
CA VAL A 22 -0.86 -3.41 -9.91
C VAL A 22 -1.31 -4.86 -9.91
N CYS A 23 -1.42 -5.43 -8.71
CA CYS A 23 -1.92 -6.77 -8.46
C CYS A 23 -3.36 -6.70 -7.91
N ILE A 24 -4.23 -7.54 -8.45
CA ILE A 24 -5.58 -7.76 -7.93
C ILE A 24 -5.55 -9.04 -7.10
N LEU A 25 -5.62 -8.92 -5.77
CA LEU A 25 -5.72 -10.05 -4.85
C LEU A 25 -7.18 -10.44 -4.69
N MET A 26 -7.55 -11.59 -5.23
CA MET A 26 -8.91 -12.11 -5.14
C MET A 26 -9.06 -13.04 -3.95
N LEU A 27 -9.97 -12.71 -3.03
CA LEU A 27 -10.35 -13.50 -1.86
C LEU A 27 -11.73 -14.11 -2.08
N ASP A 28 -11.97 -15.30 -1.54
CA ASP A 28 -13.28 -15.95 -1.57
C ASP A 28 -14.11 -15.54 -0.34
N ALA A 29 -15.27 -14.92 -0.54
CA ALA A 29 -16.16 -14.49 0.54
C ALA A 29 -16.61 -15.63 1.47
N THR A 30 -16.61 -16.87 0.97
CA THR A 30 -17.08 -18.05 1.72
C THR A 30 -15.98 -18.76 2.52
N ARG A 31 -14.69 -18.50 2.21
CA ARG A 31 -13.56 -19.22 2.80
C ARG A 31 -12.67 -18.36 3.70
N GLY A 32 -12.94 -17.06 3.79
CA GLY A 32 -12.09 -16.14 4.55
C GLY A 32 -10.69 -16.01 3.94
N ILE A 33 -9.73 -15.48 4.71
CA ILE A 33 -8.33 -15.35 4.27
C ILE A 33 -7.56 -16.62 4.63
N GLU A 34 -7.02 -17.28 3.62
CA GLU A 34 -6.22 -18.50 3.77
C GLU A 34 -4.71 -18.19 3.76
N SER A 35 -3.89 -19.16 4.15
CA SER A 35 -2.42 -19.02 4.19
C SER A 35 -1.82 -18.69 2.82
N GLN A 36 -2.42 -19.19 1.74
CA GLN A 36 -1.96 -18.91 0.38
C GLN A 36 -2.18 -17.44 -0.01
N ASP A 37 -3.29 -16.82 0.42
CA ASP A 37 -3.58 -15.41 0.19
C ASP A 37 -2.54 -14.51 0.87
N LEU A 38 -2.15 -14.86 2.11
CA LEU A 38 -1.11 -14.16 2.86
C LEU A 38 0.26 -14.27 2.18
N ASN A 39 0.58 -15.45 1.63
CA ASN A 39 1.82 -15.65 0.89
C ASN A 39 1.87 -14.81 -0.39
N ILE A 40 0.77 -14.77 -1.16
CA ILE A 40 0.67 -13.93 -2.37
C ILE A 40 0.76 -12.45 -1.98
N PHE A 41 0.04 -12.02 -0.95
CA PHE A 41 0.11 -10.65 -0.45
C PHE A 41 1.54 -10.24 -0.06
N SER A 42 2.25 -11.11 0.67
CA SER A 42 3.65 -10.88 1.04
C SER A 42 4.55 -10.68 -0.19
N LEU A 43 4.34 -11.47 -1.25
CA LEU A 43 5.06 -11.32 -2.52
C LEU A 43 4.73 -9.99 -3.20
N VAL A 44 3.47 -9.55 -3.21
CA VAL A 44 3.04 -8.25 -3.74
C VAL A 44 3.75 -7.11 -3.01
N GLN A 45 3.78 -7.17 -1.67
CA GLN A 45 4.45 -6.17 -0.83
C GLN A 45 5.96 -6.14 -1.06
N LYS A 46 6.61 -7.31 -1.07
CA LYS A 46 8.06 -7.44 -1.31
C LYS A 46 8.47 -6.86 -2.66
N ASN A 47 7.64 -7.02 -3.69
CA ASN A 47 7.86 -6.49 -5.03
C ASN A 47 7.36 -5.04 -5.21
N GLN A 48 6.92 -4.38 -4.14
CA GLN A 48 6.41 -3.01 -4.14
C GLN A 48 5.34 -2.78 -5.22
N LYS A 49 4.39 -3.71 -5.34
CA LYS A 49 3.31 -3.64 -6.33
C LYS A 49 2.10 -2.92 -5.78
N GLY A 50 1.36 -2.25 -6.67
CA GLY A 50 0.06 -1.70 -6.30
C GLY A 50 -0.89 -2.84 -5.95
N LEU A 51 -1.86 -2.59 -5.08
CA LEU A 51 -2.76 -3.62 -4.59
C LEU A 51 -4.22 -3.15 -4.67
N VAL A 52 -5.06 -3.99 -5.24
CA VAL A 52 -6.51 -3.96 -5.10
C VAL A 52 -6.95 -5.29 -4.53
N VAL A 53 -7.76 -5.28 -3.47
CA VAL A 53 -8.33 -6.52 -2.92
C VAL A 53 -9.77 -6.68 -3.41
N VAL A 54 -10.10 -7.86 -3.90
CA VAL A 54 -11.44 -8.19 -4.39
C VAL A 54 -11.99 -9.35 -3.58
N VAL A 55 -13.09 -9.13 -2.89
CA VAL A 55 -13.84 -10.19 -2.22
C VAL A 55 -14.87 -10.73 -3.22
N ASN A 56 -14.54 -11.86 -3.84
CA ASN A 56 -15.33 -12.52 -4.86
C ASN A 56 -16.38 -13.45 -4.25
N LYS A 57 -17.35 -13.90 -5.06
CA LYS A 57 -18.52 -14.69 -4.65
C LYS A 57 -19.43 -13.97 -3.66
N TRP A 58 -19.45 -12.64 -3.71
CA TRP A 58 -20.30 -11.83 -2.84
C TRP A 58 -21.81 -12.06 -3.07
N ASP A 59 -22.18 -12.68 -4.19
CA ASP A 59 -23.53 -13.13 -4.45
C ASP A 59 -24.01 -14.19 -3.43
N LEU A 60 -23.10 -15.03 -2.93
CA LEU A 60 -23.39 -16.12 -1.97
C LEU A 60 -23.54 -15.66 -0.52
N VAL A 61 -23.19 -14.42 -0.20
CA VAL A 61 -23.35 -13.87 1.15
C VAL A 61 -24.79 -13.39 1.31
N GLU A 62 -25.55 -13.99 2.23
CA GLU A 62 -26.97 -13.67 2.45
C GLU A 62 -27.16 -12.26 3.05
N ASP A 63 -26.45 -11.96 4.15
CA ASP A 63 -26.48 -10.63 4.78
C ASP A 63 -25.46 -9.69 4.12
N LYS A 64 -25.96 -8.82 3.24
CA LYS A 64 -25.15 -7.80 2.54
C LYS A 64 -25.18 -6.44 3.24
N SER A 65 -25.58 -6.39 4.51
CA SER A 65 -25.64 -5.15 5.28
C SER A 65 -24.30 -4.45 5.36
N VAL A 66 -24.33 -3.14 5.60
CA VAL A 66 -23.13 -2.31 5.78
C VAL A 66 -22.28 -2.82 6.94
N LYS A 67 -22.91 -3.37 7.98
CA LYS A 67 -22.21 -3.94 9.14
C LYS A 67 -21.35 -5.12 8.72
N VAL A 68 -21.91 -6.08 7.97
CA VAL A 68 -21.16 -7.25 7.48
C VAL A 68 -20.02 -6.84 6.56
N GLN A 69 -20.26 -5.91 5.62
CA GLN A 69 -19.20 -5.39 4.75
C GLN A 69 -18.03 -4.80 5.54
N LYS A 70 -18.32 -3.95 6.55
CA LYS A 70 -17.29 -3.38 7.43
C LYS A 70 -16.53 -4.45 8.20
N THR A 71 -17.21 -5.46 8.73
CA THR A 71 -16.55 -6.57 9.44
C THR A 71 -15.59 -7.33 8.53
N PHE A 72 -15.97 -7.59 7.27
CA PHE A 72 -15.04 -8.17 6.29
C PHE A 72 -13.84 -7.26 6.02
N GLU A 73 -14.07 -5.97 5.77
CA GLU A 73 -12.99 -5.00 5.54
C GLU A 73 -12.00 -4.94 6.71
N GLU A 74 -12.50 -4.85 7.93
CA GLU A 74 -11.69 -4.82 9.16
C GLU A 74 -10.89 -6.12 9.32
N ALA A 75 -11.50 -7.28 9.10
CA ALA A 75 -10.82 -8.56 9.16
C ALA A 75 -9.70 -8.67 8.10
N ILE A 76 -9.97 -8.20 6.88
CA ILE A 76 -8.98 -8.16 5.80
C ILE A 76 -7.82 -7.24 6.16
N ARG A 77 -8.10 -6.00 6.59
CA ARG A 77 -7.06 -5.04 6.98
C ARG A 77 -6.24 -5.54 8.17
N PHE A 78 -6.87 -6.20 9.14
CA PHE A 78 -6.18 -6.78 10.28
C PHE A 78 -5.21 -7.89 9.84
N ARG A 79 -5.64 -8.80 8.97
CA ARG A 79 -4.82 -9.91 8.47
C ARG A 79 -3.71 -9.48 7.52
N LEU A 80 -3.94 -8.42 6.75
CA LEU A 80 -2.98 -7.88 5.78
C LEU A 80 -2.09 -6.75 6.34
N ALA A 81 -2.19 -6.46 7.64
CA ALA A 81 -1.30 -5.51 8.31
C ALA A 81 0.18 -5.90 8.09
N PRO A 82 1.11 -4.92 8.02
CA PRO A 82 0.92 -3.50 8.34
C PRO A 82 0.42 -2.64 7.17
N PHE A 83 0.45 -3.12 5.94
CA PHE A 83 -0.03 -2.34 4.80
C PHE A 83 -1.54 -2.50 4.69
N VAL A 84 -2.28 -1.45 5.05
CA VAL A 84 -3.76 -1.48 5.13
C VAL A 84 -4.44 -0.45 4.25
N ASP A 85 -3.68 0.36 3.51
CA ASP A 85 -4.21 1.42 2.65
C ASP A 85 -4.35 0.91 1.21
N PHE A 86 -5.43 0.17 0.97
CA PHE A 86 -5.79 -0.37 -0.35
C PHE A 86 -7.31 -0.45 -0.52
N PRO A 87 -7.82 -0.33 -1.76
CA PRO A 87 -9.23 -0.51 -2.05
C PRO A 87 -9.66 -1.97 -1.87
N ILE A 88 -10.83 -2.16 -1.28
CA ILE A 88 -11.51 -3.46 -1.13
C ILE A 88 -12.81 -3.41 -1.93
N ILE A 89 -13.02 -4.38 -2.82
CA ILE A 89 -14.18 -4.42 -3.70
C ILE A 89 -14.90 -5.75 -3.51
N PHE A 90 -16.12 -5.68 -3.01
CA PHE A 90 -17.03 -6.83 -2.99
C PHE A 90 -17.65 -7.02 -4.37
N ALA A 91 -17.36 -8.14 -5.03
CA ALA A 91 -17.73 -8.44 -6.40
C ALA A 91 -18.22 -9.88 -6.57
N SER A 92 -18.84 -10.16 -7.72
CA SER A 92 -19.22 -11.52 -8.11
C SER A 92 -18.90 -11.70 -9.59
N ALA A 93 -17.94 -12.59 -9.86
CA ALA A 93 -17.58 -12.95 -11.23
C ALA A 93 -18.75 -13.62 -11.97
N LEU A 94 -19.54 -14.45 -11.25
CA LEU A 94 -20.66 -15.20 -11.81
C LEU A 94 -21.79 -14.28 -12.28
N THR A 95 -22.19 -13.33 -11.43
CA THR A 95 -23.28 -12.38 -11.74
C THR A 95 -22.79 -11.14 -12.47
N LYS A 96 -21.48 -11.04 -12.73
CA LYS A 96 -20.78 -9.87 -13.29
C LYS A 96 -20.91 -8.60 -12.43
N GLN A 97 -21.27 -8.74 -11.17
CA GLN A 97 -21.40 -7.63 -10.24
C GLN A 97 -20.04 -6.96 -10.00
N ARG A 98 -19.96 -5.65 -10.31
CA ARG A 98 -18.82 -4.77 -10.00
C ARG A 98 -17.47 -5.19 -10.61
N ILE A 99 -17.45 -6.06 -11.64
CA ILE A 99 -16.19 -6.42 -12.33
C ILE A 99 -15.52 -5.19 -12.96
N LEU A 100 -16.31 -4.29 -13.59
CA LEU A 100 -15.76 -3.08 -14.20
C LEU A 100 -15.12 -2.15 -13.15
N LYS A 101 -15.74 -2.05 -11.97
CA LYS A 101 -15.19 -1.28 -10.84
C LYS A 101 -13.81 -1.80 -10.41
N VAL A 102 -13.57 -3.11 -10.48
CA VAL A 102 -12.23 -3.67 -10.19
C VAL A 102 -11.17 -3.09 -11.13
N LEU A 103 -11.48 -3.01 -12.42
CA LEU A 103 -10.56 -2.46 -13.42
C LEU A 103 -10.36 -0.95 -13.24
N GLU A 104 -11.44 -0.22 -12.93
CA GLU A 104 -11.37 1.21 -12.61
C GLU A 104 -10.47 1.48 -11.41
N GLU A 105 -10.63 0.74 -10.32
CA GLU A 105 -9.78 0.91 -9.13
C GLU A 105 -8.32 0.49 -9.39
N ALA A 106 -8.09 -0.56 -10.20
CA ALA A 106 -6.72 -0.91 -10.59
C ALA A 106 -6.03 0.22 -11.36
N ARG A 107 -6.77 0.91 -12.25
CA ARG A 107 -6.28 2.11 -12.94
C ARG A 107 -6.03 3.26 -11.96
N ASN A 108 -6.94 3.52 -11.02
CA ASN A 108 -6.76 4.57 -10.01
C ASN A 108 -5.52 4.31 -9.15
N VAL A 109 -5.28 3.05 -8.74
CA VAL A 109 -4.08 2.66 -8.00
C VAL A 109 -2.81 2.86 -8.83
N TYR A 110 -2.85 2.57 -10.12
CA TYR A 110 -1.74 2.86 -11.03
C TYR A 110 -1.46 4.38 -11.17
N GLU A 111 -2.50 5.19 -11.25
CA GLU A 111 -2.37 6.66 -11.26
C GLU A 111 -1.76 7.18 -9.94
N ASN A 112 -2.22 6.65 -8.79
CA ASN A 112 -1.65 6.97 -7.48
C ASN A 112 -0.17 6.56 -7.39
N ARG A 113 0.17 5.37 -7.91
CA ARG A 113 1.55 4.83 -7.99
C ARG A 113 2.48 5.72 -8.81
N THR A 114 1.96 6.36 -9.86
CA THR A 114 2.74 7.20 -10.79
C THR A 114 2.65 8.70 -10.46
N MET A 115 1.96 9.06 -9.37
CA MET A 115 1.75 10.44 -8.96
C MET A 115 3.07 11.19 -8.77
N ARG A 116 3.20 12.35 -9.42
CA ARG A 116 4.31 13.29 -9.23
C ARG A 116 3.86 14.48 -8.39
N ILE A 117 4.52 14.68 -7.26
CA ILE A 117 4.29 15.83 -6.37
C ILE A 117 5.45 16.81 -6.55
N PRO A 118 5.18 18.07 -6.95
CA PRO A 118 6.22 19.08 -7.09
C PRO A 118 6.99 19.30 -5.79
N THR A 119 8.32 19.43 -5.90
CA THR A 119 9.18 19.62 -4.73
C THR A 119 8.81 20.85 -3.91
N ALA A 120 8.44 21.96 -4.55
CA ALA A 120 7.98 23.16 -3.85
C ALA A 120 6.79 22.85 -2.92
N ARG A 121 5.77 22.16 -3.46
CA ARG A 121 4.57 21.77 -2.73
C ARG A 121 4.87 20.80 -1.58
N LEU A 122 5.77 19.82 -1.78
CA LEU A 122 6.21 18.92 -0.71
C LEU A 122 6.80 19.72 0.47
N ASN A 123 7.66 20.69 0.20
CA ASN A 123 8.31 21.47 1.25
C ASN A 123 7.34 22.42 1.94
N GLU A 124 6.47 23.09 1.18
CA GLU A 124 5.42 23.98 1.70
C GLU A 124 4.48 23.23 2.66
N GLU A 125 4.09 22.01 2.31
CA GLU A 125 3.10 21.27 3.08
C GLU A 125 3.69 20.44 4.23
N MET A 126 4.89 19.87 4.08
CA MET A 126 5.45 18.93 5.06
C MET A 126 6.43 19.57 6.04
N LEU A 127 7.18 20.61 5.64
CA LEU A 127 8.16 21.22 6.57
C LEU A 127 7.48 21.86 7.79
N PRO A 128 6.38 22.64 7.66
CA PRO A 128 5.72 23.21 8.84
C PRO A 128 5.20 22.14 9.79
N LEU A 129 4.69 21.03 9.24
CA LEU A 129 4.21 19.89 10.02
C LEU A 129 5.37 19.21 10.79
N ILE A 130 6.53 19.08 10.16
CA ILE A 130 7.73 18.51 10.79
C ILE A 130 8.28 19.45 11.87
N GLU A 131 8.20 20.76 11.67
CA GLU A 131 8.61 21.74 12.69
C GLU A 131 7.71 21.69 13.92
N ALA A 132 6.39 21.52 13.73
CA ALA A 132 5.43 21.34 14.81
C ALA A 132 5.61 19.99 15.55
N PHE A 133 5.99 18.93 14.81
CA PHE A 133 6.19 17.58 15.33
C PHE A 133 7.58 17.06 14.96
N PRO A 134 8.65 17.57 15.60
CA PRO A 134 10.01 17.23 15.23
C PRO A 134 10.36 15.77 15.57
N PRO A 135 11.34 15.18 14.86
CA PRO A 135 11.84 13.86 15.23
C PRO A 135 12.37 13.89 16.68
N PRO A 136 12.13 12.84 17.49
CA PRO A 136 12.63 12.78 18.86
C PRO A 136 14.15 12.99 18.91
N SER A 137 14.60 13.84 19.84
CA SER A 137 16.03 14.04 20.03
C SER A 137 16.70 12.73 20.48
N SER A 138 17.90 12.48 19.98
CA SER A 138 18.68 11.30 20.37
C SER A 138 20.06 11.75 20.84
N LYS A 139 20.46 11.32 22.04
CA LYS A 139 21.76 11.67 22.64
C LYS A 139 22.00 13.19 22.71
N GLY A 140 20.95 13.97 23.02
CA GLY A 140 21.01 15.44 23.08
C GLY A 140 21.17 16.13 21.72
N LYS A 141 21.16 15.40 20.61
CA LYS A 141 21.26 15.96 19.26
C LYS A 141 19.88 16.23 18.68
N TYR A 142 19.68 17.44 18.17
CA TYR A 142 18.46 17.85 17.50
C TYR A 142 18.50 17.49 16.02
N ILE A 143 17.45 16.82 15.54
CA ILE A 143 17.33 16.40 14.14
C ILE A 143 16.48 17.45 13.42
N LYS A 144 17.06 18.08 12.40
CA LYS A 144 16.37 19.04 11.54
C LYS A 144 16.30 18.50 10.11
N ILE A 145 15.07 18.31 9.62
CA ILE A 145 14.79 18.08 8.21
C ILE A 145 14.73 19.43 7.51
N LYS A 146 15.49 19.60 6.43
CA LYS A 146 15.67 20.90 5.76
C LYS A 146 15.00 20.97 4.39
N TYR A 147 14.84 19.82 3.75
CA TYR A 147 14.41 19.75 2.36
C TYR A 147 13.83 18.36 2.08
N ILE A 148 12.79 18.32 1.26
CA ILE A 148 12.10 17.09 0.86
C ILE A 148 12.00 17.08 -0.65
N THR A 149 12.22 15.94 -1.29
CA THR A 149 11.99 15.79 -2.73
C THR A 149 11.47 14.40 -3.06
N GLN A 150 10.73 14.27 -4.15
CA GLN A 150 10.36 12.98 -4.72
C GLN A 150 11.42 12.55 -5.75
N LEU A 151 11.92 11.33 -5.62
CA LEU A 151 12.82 10.73 -6.60
C LEU A 151 12.09 10.52 -7.94
N PRO A 152 12.70 10.88 -9.08
CA PRO A 152 12.16 10.52 -10.39
C PRO A 152 12.43 9.04 -10.70
N ASN A 153 11.66 8.48 -11.63
CA ASN A 153 11.89 7.16 -12.23
C ASN A 153 12.00 6.00 -11.22
N THR A 154 11.26 6.07 -10.11
CA THR A 154 11.16 4.98 -9.13
C THR A 154 9.92 4.13 -9.41
N GLN A 155 9.97 2.85 -9.03
CA GLN A 155 8.85 1.93 -9.25
C GLN A 155 7.58 2.34 -8.48
N VAL A 156 7.75 2.97 -7.32
CA VAL A 156 6.67 3.51 -6.47
C VAL A 156 7.03 4.92 -5.98
N PRO A 157 6.06 5.73 -5.53
CA PRO A 157 6.34 7.07 -5.02
C PRO A 157 7.38 7.02 -3.89
N SER A 158 8.52 7.63 -4.14
CA SER A 158 9.69 7.54 -3.27
C SER A 158 10.16 8.93 -2.88
N PHE A 159 10.15 9.22 -1.59
CA PHE A 159 10.42 10.53 -1.03
C PHE A 159 11.71 10.52 -0.22
N VAL A 160 12.56 11.53 -0.43
CA VAL A 160 13.80 11.73 0.33
C VAL A 160 13.66 12.97 1.18
N TYR A 161 13.81 12.80 2.48
CA TYR A 161 13.88 13.87 3.48
C TYR A 161 15.35 14.06 3.85
N PHE A 162 15.88 15.24 3.56
CA PHE A 162 17.25 15.59 3.87
C PHE A 162 17.35 16.16 5.29
N ALA A 163 18.05 15.44 6.16
CA ALA A 163 18.25 15.79 7.56
C ALA A 163 19.72 16.04 7.87
N ASN A 164 20.00 16.82 8.92
CA ASN A 164 21.36 16.97 9.45
C ASN A 164 21.92 15.66 10.04
N LEU A 165 21.06 14.84 10.63
CA LEU A 165 21.42 13.61 11.33
C LEU A 165 20.44 12.47 11.00
N PRO A 166 20.43 11.98 9.74
CA PRO A 166 19.48 10.95 9.29
C PRO A 166 19.54 9.65 10.10
N GLN A 167 20.73 9.29 10.61
CA GLN A 167 20.97 8.05 11.35
C GLN A 167 20.23 7.99 12.70
N TYR A 168 19.78 9.14 13.22
CA TYR A 168 19.00 9.18 14.46
C TYR A 168 17.48 9.20 14.23
N VAL A 169 17.01 9.24 12.97
CA VAL A 169 15.58 9.15 12.67
C VAL A 169 15.13 7.69 12.72
N LYS A 170 14.41 7.36 13.79
CA LYS A 170 13.88 6.02 14.05
C LYS A 170 12.64 5.72 13.21
N GLU A 171 12.36 4.43 13.06
CA GLU A 171 11.23 3.89 12.30
C GLU A 171 9.85 4.49 12.67
N PRO A 172 9.49 4.70 13.95
CA PRO A 172 8.20 5.32 14.29
C PRO A 172 8.00 6.69 13.65
N TYR A 173 9.06 7.49 13.53
CA TYR A 173 8.97 8.80 12.88
C TYR A 173 8.86 8.67 11.36
N ARG A 174 9.48 7.66 10.74
CA ARG A 174 9.31 7.37 9.31
C ARG A 174 7.86 7.00 9.00
N ARG A 175 7.23 6.17 9.83
CA ARG A 175 5.80 5.83 9.72
C ARG A 175 4.90 7.05 9.92
N PHE A 176 5.25 7.93 10.85
CA PHE A 176 4.55 9.21 11.01
C PHE A 176 4.61 10.03 9.71
N LEU A 177 5.79 10.17 9.09
CA LEU A 177 5.93 10.88 7.81
C LEU A 177 5.11 10.22 6.70
N GLU A 178 5.17 8.89 6.57
CA GLU A 178 4.35 8.14 5.61
C GLU A 178 2.86 8.40 5.81
N ASN A 179 2.36 8.31 7.05
CA ASN A 179 0.94 8.55 7.34
C ASN A 179 0.53 9.98 6.97
N LYS A 180 1.38 10.97 7.27
CA LYS A 180 1.12 12.37 6.89
C LYS A 180 1.17 12.60 5.38
N MET A 181 1.99 11.86 4.65
CA MET A 181 1.94 11.85 3.19
C MET A 181 0.60 11.28 2.69
N ARG A 182 0.13 10.15 3.24
CA ARG A 182 -1.14 9.52 2.86
C ARG A 182 -2.37 10.37 3.23
N GLU A 183 -2.30 11.17 4.30
CA GLU A 183 -3.36 12.13 4.66
C GLU A 183 -3.48 13.29 3.65
N LYS A 184 -2.36 13.72 3.04
CA LYS A 184 -2.30 14.89 2.16
C LYS A 184 -2.47 14.55 0.68
N TRP A 185 -1.99 13.39 0.26
CA TRP A 185 -2.01 12.95 -1.13
C TRP A 185 -2.63 11.56 -1.25
N ASN A 186 -3.43 11.35 -2.29
CA ASN A 186 -4.03 10.06 -2.57
C ASN A 186 -2.95 9.05 -3.03
N LEU A 187 -2.45 8.28 -2.07
CA LEU A 187 -1.44 7.23 -2.26
C LEU A 187 -2.04 5.84 -1.96
N THR A 188 -3.37 5.74 -1.97
CA THR A 188 -4.10 4.51 -1.68
C THR A 188 -3.79 3.44 -2.72
N GLY A 189 -3.60 2.22 -2.23
CA GLY A 189 -3.27 1.04 -3.03
C GLY A 189 -1.81 0.98 -3.47
N THR A 190 -0.98 1.99 -3.19
CA THR A 190 0.45 1.96 -3.48
C THR A 190 1.30 1.98 -2.19
N PRO A 191 2.32 1.11 -2.06
CA PRO A 191 3.35 1.34 -1.08
C PRO A 191 4.13 2.61 -1.45
N ILE A 192 4.70 3.28 -0.45
CA ILE A 192 5.58 4.43 -0.67
C ILE A 192 6.89 4.23 0.06
N ASN A 193 7.96 4.81 -0.46
CA ASN A 193 9.26 4.75 0.18
C ASN A 193 9.58 6.09 0.86
N ILE A 194 9.93 6.05 2.14
CA ILE A 194 10.44 7.20 2.89
C ILE A 194 11.92 6.99 3.22
N TYR A 195 12.78 7.74 2.54
CA TYR A 195 14.20 7.77 2.78
C TYR A 195 14.58 9.02 3.58
N ILE A 196 15.41 8.85 4.59
CA ILE A 196 16.04 9.96 5.29
C ILE A 196 17.53 9.93 4.93
N ARG A 197 18.06 11.01 4.38
CA ARG A 197 19.47 11.11 3.94
C ARG A 197 20.15 12.34 4.51
N GLN A 198 21.47 12.30 4.56
CA GLN A 198 22.26 13.50 4.83
C GLN A 198 22.32 14.30 3.53
N LYS A 199 22.21 15.62 3.63
CA LYS A 199 22.48 16.51 2.49
C LYS A 199 23.98 16.55 2.23
#